data_AF-A0A938JPK3-F1
#
_entry.id   AF-A0A938JPK3-F1
#
_cell.length_a   1.000
_cell.length_b   1.000
_cell.length_c   1.000
_cell.angle_alpha   90.00
_cell.angle_beta   90.00
_cell.angle_gamma   90.00
#
_symmetry.space_group_name_H-M   'P 1'
#
loop_
_entity.id
_entity.type
_entity.pdbx_description
1 polymer ?
#
loop_
_entity_poly.entity_id
_entity_poly.type
_entity_poly.pdbx_seq_one_letter_code
_entity_poly.pdbx_strand_id
1 'polypeptide(L)'
;MKENSERERKKQLKKTGIVFDHFYKYLKNKGLKDRSAIRQTNLIAFFIMNYFFIYEDNIDNILYIYDDTIRKFLGNWYIRKSISPQISEIKSFLRAISNFFTFLKKEDFISKEDLQEIKQVCRDTGWFEMRLKTYFETQEDDFYDWIQEYNYDYF
;
A
#
# COMPACT_ATOMS: atom_id res chain seq x y z
N MET A 1 3.46 28.39 -11.16
CA MET A 1 2.67 27.27 -10.61
C MET A 1 3.40 25.92 -10.65
N LYS A 2 4.00 25.48 -11.78
CA LYS A 2 4.70 24.17 -11.86
C LYS A 2 5.92 24.04 -10.92
N GLU A 3 6.77 25.05 -10.80
CA GLU A 3 7.96 24.99 -9.92
C GLU A 3 7.64 24.85 -8.43
N ASN A 4 6.53 25.44 -7.96
CA ASN A 4 6.12 25.31 -6.56
C ASN A 4 5.67 23.86 -6.27
N SER A 5 4.90 23.28 -7.19
CA SER A 5 4.45 21.88 -7.08
C SER A 5 5.61 20.87 -7.13
N GLU A 6 6.66 21.12 -7.92
CA GLU A 6 7.81 20.22 -8.00
C GLU A 6 8.68 20.31 -6.74
N ARG A 7 8.82 21.51 -6.16
CA ARG A 7 9.54 21.73 -4.91
C ARG A 7 8.82 21.08 -3.72
N GLU A 8 7.50 21.13 -3.68
CA GLU A 8 6.68 20.47 -2.65
C GLU A 8 6.79 18.95 -2.75
N ARG A 9 6.68 18.38 -3.95
CA ARG A 9 6.92 16.94 -4.18
C ARG A 9 8.30 16.50 -3.72
N LYS A 10 9.37 17.25 -4.04
CA LYS A 10 10.74 16.92 -3.59
C LYS A 10 10.88 16.95 -2.06
N LYS A 11 10.24 17.92 -1.38
CA LYS A 11 10.21 17.96 0.09
C LYS A 11 9.47 16.75 0.66
N GLN A 12 8.35 16.38 0.05
CA GLN A 12 7.55 15.25 0.48
C GLN A 12 8.32 13.93 0.33
N LEU A 13 8.95 13.69 -0.82
CA LEU A 13 9.81 12.52 -1.05
C LEU A 13 10.91 12.41 0.00
N LYS A 14 11.54 13.53 0.37
CA LYS A 14 12.59 13.56 1.41
C LYS A 14 12.02 13.22 2.80
N LYS A 15 10.85 13.75 3.16
CA LYS A 15 10.19 13.43 4.43
C LYS A 15 9.83 11.94 4.49
N THR A 16 9.22 11.40 3.44
CA THR A 16 8.82 10.00 3.37
C THR A 16 10.04 9.07 3.45
N GLY A 17 11.18 9.45 2.85
CA GLY A 17 12.43 8.70 2.99
C GLY A 17 12.88 8.53 4.44
N ILE A 18 12.79 9.59 5.26
CA ILE A 18 13.12 9.52 6.70
C ILE A 18 12.18 8.56 7.43
N VAL A 19 10.88 8.56 7.07
CA VAL A 19 9.90 7.64 7.65
C VAL A 19 10.26 6.19 7.34
N PHE A 20 10.75 5.89 6.12
CA PHE A 20 11.20 4.55 5.75
C PHE A 20 12.43 4.10 6.52
N ASP A 21 13.41 4.99 6.74
CA ASP A 21 14.58 4.70 7.57
C ASP A 21 14.18 4.38 9.01
N HIS A 22 13.23 5.14 9.56
CA HIS A 22 12.71 4.91 10.92
C HIS A 22 11.91 3.61 11.01
N PHE A 23 11.10 3.31 9.99
CA PHE A 23 10.40 2.04 9.90
C PHE A 23 11.35 0.84 9.83
N TYR A 24 12.40 0.92 9.00
CA TYR A 24 13.45 -0.10 8.95
C TYR A 24 14.09 -0.32 10.33
N LYS A 25 14.50 0.76 11.02
CA LYS A 25 15.05 0.69 12.38
C LYS A 25 14.05 0.07 13.37
N TYR A 26 12.78 0.43 13.29
CA TYR A 26 11.71 -0.16 14.09
C TYR A 26 11.63 -1.69 13.89
N LEU A 27 11.65 -2.16 12.64
CA LEU A 27 11.63 -3.59 12.34
C LEU A 27 12.85 -4.32 12.89
N LYS A 28 14.04 -3.72 12.77
CA LYS A 28 15.29 -4.24 13.34
C LYS A 28 15.21 -4.35 14.86
N ASN A 29 14.71 -3.31 15.54
CA ASN A 29 14.54 -3.29 16.99
C ASN A 29 13.50 -4.30 17.47
N LYS A 30 12.51 -4.64 16.63
CA LYS A 30 11.56 -5.74 16.87
C LYS A 30 12.17 -7.14 16.69
N GLY A 31 13.44 -7.23 16.31
CA GLY A 31 14.19 -8.48 16.16
C GLY A 31 14.11 -9.11 14.75
N LEU A 32 13.65 -8.38 13.74
CA LEU A 32 13.65 -8.92 12.37
C LEU A 32 15.08 -9.02 11.83
N LYS A 33 15.35 -10.12 11.12
CA LYS A 33 16.57 -10.28 10.32
C LYS A 33 16.66 -9.17 9.28
N ASP A 34 17.89 -8.79 8.96
CA ASP A 34 18.17 -7.64 8.10
C ASP A 34 17.47 -7.71 6.74
N ARG A 35 17.65 -8.84 6.04
CA ARG A 35 16.97 -9.13 4.77
C ARG A 35 15.45 -8.97 4.84
N SER A 36 14.83 -9.36 5.95
CA SER A 36 13.37 -9.25 6.13
C SER A 36 12.92 -7.82 6.41
N ALA A 37 13.71 -7.05 7.18
CA ALA A 37 13.45 -5.64 7.43
C ALA A 37 13.59 -4.80 6.15
N ILE A 38 14.64 -5.05 5.36
CA ILE A 38 14.83 -4.44 4.04
C ILE A 38 13.66 -4.77 3.12
N ARG A 39 13.28 -6.05 3.01
CA ARG A 39 12.15 -6.47 2.15
C ARG A 39 10.86 -5.73 2.51
N GLN A 40 10.48 -5.71 3.79
CA GLN A 40 9.23 -5.03 4.18
C GLN A 40 9.30 -3.52 3.97
N THR A 41 10.46 -2.90 4.21
CA THR A 41 10.65 -1.46 3.95
C THR A 41 10.51 -1.15 2.46
N ASN A 42 11.09 -1.97 1.59
CA ASN A 42 10.97 -1.81 0.14
C ASN A 42 9.53 -2.03 -0.35
N LEU A 43 8.78 -2.96 0.24
CA LEU A 43 7.36 -3.15 -0.09
C LEU A 43 6.53 -1.90 0.27
N ILE A 44 6.77 -1.30 1.43
CA ILE A 44 6.11 -0.05 1.83
C ILE A 44 6.51 1.10 0.90
N ALA A 45 7.80 1.24 0.63
CA ALA A 45 8.29 2.26 -0.31
C ALA A 45 7.67 2.08 -1.69
N PHE A 46 7.54 0.84 -2.18
CA PHE A 46 6.89 0.56 -3.45
C PHE A 46 5.42 0.99 -3.43
N PHE A 47 4.65 0.53 -2.44
CA PHE A 47 3.23 0.89 -2.28
C PHE A 47 3.03 2.41 -2.23
N ILE A 48 3.82 3.12 -1.41
CA ILE A 48 3.61 4.56 -1.22
C ILE A 48 4.07 5.35 -2.45
N MET A 49 5.25 5.03 -2.99
CA MET A 49 5.90 5.86 -4.01
C MET A 49 5.43 5.55 -5.43
N ASN A 50 5.05 4.30 -5.72
CA ASN A 50 4.66 3.87 -7.06
C ASN A 50 3.15 3.73 -7.22
N TYR A 51 2.41 3.65 -6.11
CA TYR A 51 0.95 3.61 -6.14
C TYR A 51 0.36 4.85 -5.48
N PHE A 52 0.44 4.99 -4.16
CA PHE A 52 -0.33 6.00 -3.42
C PHE A 52 -0.08 7.43 -3.92
N PHE A 53 1.19 7.86 -4.05
CA PHE A 53 1.51 9.22 -4.52
C PHE A 53 1.23 9.47 -6.01
N ILE A 54 0.93 8.44 -6.81
CA ILE A 54 0.70 8.58 -8.25
C ILE A 54 -0.80 8.52 -8.57
N TYR A 55 -1.56 7.67 -7.88
CA TYR A 55 -2.93 7.32 -8.25
C TYR A 55 -4.00 7.77 -7.24
N GLU A 56 -3.66 8.19 -6.03
CA GLU A 56 -4.65 8.67 -5.05
C GLU A 56 -4.60 10.20 -4.92
N ASP A 57 -5.78 10.84 -4.80
CA ASP A 57 -5.92 12.31 -4.83
C ASP A 57 -5.31 13.04 -3.61
N ASN A 58 -4.99 12.32 -2.53
CA ASN A 58 -4.43 12.87 -1.29
C ASN A 58 -2.90 12.70 -1.21
N ILE A 59 -2.21 13.15 -2.27
CA ILE A 59 -0.81 12.87 -2.62
C ILE A 59 0.20 13.26 -1.52
N ASP A 60 -0.13 14.18 -0.61
CA ASP A 60 0.87 14.78 0.27
C ASP A 60 0.87 14.26 1.72
N ASN A 61 0.04 13.28 2.08
CA ASN A 61 0.06 12.75 3.43
C ASN A 61 -0.25 11.25 3.50
N ILE A 62 0.77 10.46 3.85
CA ILE A 62 0.68 9.00 4.04
C ILE A 62 -0.26 8.58 5.17
N LEU A 63 -0.74 9.53 5.98
CA LEU A 63 -1.74 9.29 7.02
C LEU A 63 -3.17 9.21 6.46
N TYR A 64 -3.39 9.60 5.20
CA TYR A 64 -4.69 9.46 4.50
C TYR A 64 -4.77 8.18 3.67
N ILE A 65 -4.07 7.14 4.10
CA ILE A 65 -4.21 5.80 3.52
C ILE A 65 -5.25 5.06 4.35
N TYR A 66 -6.33 4.66 3.69
CA TYR A 66 -7.46 3.97 4.31
C TYR A 66 -7.58 2.52 3.80
N ASP A 67 -8.62 1.86 4.28
CA ASP A 67 -8.96 0.48 3.96
C ASP A 67 -9.19 0.30 2.44
N ASP A 68 -9.88 1.25 1.81
CA ASP A 68 -10.15 1.33 0.38
C ASP A 68 -8.86 1.42 -0.46
N THR A 69 -7.88 2.20 -0.01
CA THR A 69 -6.59 2.42 -0.68
C THR A 69 -5.82 1.10 -0.81
N ILE A 70 -5.85 0.28 0.24
CA ILE A 70 -5.21 -1.04 0.24
C ILE A 70 -5.95 -2.00 -0.70
N ARG A 71 -7.29 -1.95 -0.72
CA ARG A 71 -8.12 -2.77 -1.61
C ARG A 71 -7.91 -2.40 -3.08
N LYS A 72 -7.88 -1.11 -3.42
CA LYS A 72 -7.56 -0.63 -4.77
C LYS A 72 -6.15 -1.04 -5.19
N PHE A 73 -5.16 -0.90 -4.30
CA PHE A 73 -3.79 -1.29 -4.59
C PHE A 73 -3.66 -2.80 -4.85
N LEU A 74 -3.98 -3.65 -3.86
CA LEU A 74 -3.68 -5.08 -3.93
C LEU A 74 -4.78 -5.92 -4.59
N GLY A 75 -6.01 -5.42 -4.65
CA GLY A 75 -7.16 -6.10 -5.25
C GLY A 75 -7.46 -5.68 -6.69
N ASN A 76 -6.77 -4.67 -7.23
CA ASN A 76 -6.95 -4.20 -8.60
C ASN A 76 -5.62 -3.78 -9.25
N TRP A 77 -5.01 -2.69 -8.81
CA TRP A 77 -3.87 -2.07 -9.49
C TRP A 77 -2.66 -3.02 -9.60
N TYR A 78 -2.25 -3.63 -8.49
CA TYR A 78 -1.10 -4.52 -8.44
C TYR A 78 -1.31 -5.77 -9.31
N ILE A 79 -2.53 -6.32 -9.28
CA ILE A 79 -2.89 -7.50 -10.07
C ILE A 79 -2.73 -7.21 -11.57
N ARG A 80 -3.21 -6.04 -12.02
CA ARG A 80 -3.13 -5.62 -13.43
C ARG A 80 -1.73 -5.18 -13.87
N LYS A 81 -0.93 -4.62 -12.96
CA LYS A 81 0.40 -4.04 -13.28
C LYS A 81 1.55 -5.02 -13.07
N SER A 82 1.35 -6.12 -12.35
CA SER A 82 2.35 -7.17 -12.18
C SER A 82 2.34 -8.14 -13.37
N ILE A 83 3.52 -8.51 -13.88
CA ILE A 83 3.66 -9.51 -14.96
C ILE A 83 3.16 -10.90 -14.51
N SER A 84 3.30 -11.21 -13.23
CA SER A 84 2.84 -12.47 -12.64
C SER A 84 2.39 -12.19 -11.20
N PRO A 85 1.17 -11.70 -11.00
CA PRO A 85 0.66 -11.43 -9.65
C PRO A 85 0.48 -12.75 -8.90
N GLN A 86 0.99 -12.80 -7.68
CA GLN A 86 0.93 -13.99 -6.83
C GLN A 86 0.41 -13.65 -5.45
N ILE A 87 -0.41 -14.55 -4.90
CA ILE A 87 -0.98 -14.37 -3.56
C ILE A 87 0.09 -14.30 -2.47
N SER A 88 1.21 -15.00 -2.64
CA SER A 88 2.35 -14.96 -1.70
C SER A 88 2.95 -13.55 -1.59
N GLU A 89 3.01 -12.81 -2.70
CA GLU A 89 3.50 -11.44 -2.72
C GLU A 89 2.46 -10.46 -2.17
N ILE A 90 1.17 -10.63 -2.52
CA ILE A 90 0.08 -9.87 -1.91
C ILE A 90 0.10 -10.02 -0.38
N LYS A 91 0.21 -11.26 0.14
CA LYS A 91 0.33 -11.53 1.59
C LYS A 91 1.58 -10.87 2.19
N SER A 92 2.66 -10.76 1.43
CA SER A 92 3.88 -10.05 1.86
C SER A 92 3.64 -8.54 1.98
N PHE A 93 2.92 -7.93 1.04
CA PHE A 93 2.47 -6.54 1.14
C PHE A 93 1.53 -6.32 2.34
N LEU A 94 0.48 -7.13 2.50
CA LEU A 94 -0.45 -6.99 3.64
C LEU A 94 0.27 -7.06 4.98
N ARG A 95 1.26 -7.96 5.12
CA ARG A 95 2.11 -8.04 6.31
C ARG A 95 2.94 -6.78 6.51
N ALA A 96 3.57 -6.28 5.45
CA ALA A 96 4.38 -5.06 5.51
C ALA A 96 3.52 -3.85 5.91
N ILE A 97 2.36 -3.67 5.27
CA ILE A 97 1.38 -2.60 5.55
C ILE A 97 0.93 -2.68 7.01
N SER A 98 0.51 -3.85 7.50
CA SER A 98 0.11 -4.02 8.89
C SER A 98 1.21 -3.64 9.89
N ASN A 99 2.47 -4.00 9.61
CA ASN A 99 3.61 -3.62 10.45
C ASN A 99 3.91 -2.13 10.37
N PHE A 100 3.77 -1.51 9.20
CA PHE A 100 3.99 -0.09 8.98
C PHE A 100 2.99 0.76 9.77
N PHE A 101 1.70 0.44 9.70
CA PHE A 101 0.70 1.16 10.50
C PHE A 101 0.84 0.88 12.00
N THR A 102 1.28 -0.31 12.39
CA THR A 102 1.64 -0.57 13.79
C THR A 102 2.81 0.32 14.24
N PHE A 103 3.79 0.58 13.37
CA PHE A 103 4.86 1.54 13.62
C PHE A 103 4.31 2.96 13.73
N LEU A 104 3.49 3.42 12.79
CA LEU A 104 2.89 4.75 12.83
C LEU A 104 2.08 4.98 14.12
N LYS A 105 1.35 3.96 14.60
CA LYS A 105 0.64 4.06 15.88
C LYS A 105 1.59 4.17 17.07
N LYS A 106 2.70 3.44 17.06
CA LYS A 106 3.70 3.47 18.13
C LYS A 106 4.37 4.83 18.26
N GLU A 107 4.55 5.52 17.13
CA GLU A 107 5.06 6.89 17.07
C GLU A 107 3.93 7.93 17.19
N ASP A 108 2.72 7.53 17.59
CA ASP A 108 1.54 8.37 17.80
C ASP A 108 1.07 9.22 16.61
N PHE A 109 1.34 8.77 15.39
CA PHE A 109 0.86 9.43 14.17
C PHE A 109 -0.58 9.09 13.78
N ILE A 110 -1.13 7.99 14.29
CA ILE A 110 -2.50 7.53 13.99
C ILE A 110 -3.22 7.11 15.28
N SER A 111 -4.55 7.04 15.21
CA SER A 111 -5.38 6.54 16.30
C SER A 111 -5.33 5.01 16.40
N LYS A 112 -5.87 4.45 17.48
CA LYS A 112 -5.97 3.00 17.65
C LYS A 112 -7.02 2.43 16.68
N GLU A 113 -8.05 3.21 16.42
CA GLU A 113 -9.18 2.95 15.54
C GLU A 113 -8.68 2.83 14.09
N ASP A 114 -7.89 3.80 13.61
CA ASP A 114 -7.26 3.76 12.29
C ASP A 114 -6.41 2.48 12.11
N LEU A 115 -5.62 2.13 13.14
CA LEU A 115 -4.82 0.91 13.11
C LEU A 115 -5.69 -0.36 13.05
N GLN A 116 -6.84 -0.36 13.71
CA GLN A 116 -7.76 -1.51 13.71
C GLN A 116 -8.37 -1.72 12.33
N GLU A 117 -8.84 -0.66 11.67
CA GLU A 117 -9.40 -0.71 10.32
C GLU A 117 -8.39 -1.25 9.31
N ILE A 118 -7.17 -0.70 9.31
CA ILE A 118 -6.09 -1.17 8.43
C ILE A 118 -5.76 -2.64 8.70
N LYS A 119 -5.72 -3.05 9.98
CA LYS A 119 -5.46 -4.45 10.34
C LYS A 119 -6.60 -5.37 9.92
N GLN A 120 -7.84 -4.91 9.91
CA GLN A 120 -8.99 -5.69 9.47
C GLN A 120 -8.87 -6.01 7.98
N VAL A 121 -8.58 -5.01 7.13
CA VAL A 121 -8.32 -5.27 5.70
C VAL A 121 -7.10 -6.15 5.49
N CYS A 122 -5.99 -5.91 6.21
CA CYS A 122 -4.79 -6.73 6.08
C CYS A 122 -5.02 -8.22 6.45
N ARG A 123 -6.07 -8.54 7.22
CA ARG A 123 -6.45 -9.91 7.59
C ARG A 123 -7.44 -10.54 6.61
N ASP A 124 -8.07 -9.77 5.74
CA ASP A 124 -9.05 -10.22 4.77
C ASP A 124 -8.38 -10.89 3.55
N THR A 125 -7.51 -11.87 3.82
CA THR A 125 -6.73 -12.53 2.75
C THR A 125 -7.61 -13.28 1.76
N GLY A 126 -8.78 -13.77 2.20
CA GLY A 126 -9.74 -14.46 1.35
C GLY A 126 -10.29 -13.55 0.25
N TRP A 127 -10.57 -12.28 0.57
CA TRP A 127 -11.00 -11.31 -0.44
C TRP A 127 -9.91 -11.07 -1.50
N PHE A 128 -8.64 -10.93 -1.10
CA PHE A 128 -7.54 -10.76 -2.07
C PHE A 128 -7.28 -12.02 -2.91
N GLU A 129 -7.44 -13.22 -2.32
CA GLU A 129 -7.38 -14.49 -3.06
C GLU A 129 -8.47 -14.57 -4.11
N MET A 130 -9.71 -14.22 -3.74
CA MET A 130 -10.83 -14.14 -4.65
C MET A 130 -10.58 -13.13 -5.77
N ARG A 131 -10.07 -11.93 -5.47
CA ARG A 131 -9.74 -10.93 -6.49
C ARG A 131 -8.68 -11.43 -7.48
N LEU A 132 -7.62 -12.07 -6.99
CA LEU A 132 -6.59 -12.64 -7.86
C LEU A 132 -7.15 -13.78 -8.73
N LYS A 133 -7.98 -14.65 -8.15
CA LYS A 133 -8.60 -15.76 -8.87
C LYS A 133 -9.51 -15.24 -9.98
N THR A 134 -10.44 -14.35 -9.64
CA THR A 134 -11.39 -13.78 -10.60
C THR A 134 -10.68 -13.05 -11.73
N TYR A 135 -9.59 -12.32 -11.48
CA TYR A 135 -8.79 -11.71 -12.55
C TYR A 135 -8.36 -12.68 -13.66
N PHE A 136 -8.03 -13.94 -13.33
CA PHE A 136 -7.64 -14.95 -14.31
C PHE A 136 -8.82 -15.69 -14.93
N GLU A 137 -10.00 -15.65 -14.31
CA GLU A 137 -11.21 -16.37 -14.75
C GLU A 137 -12.16 -15.47 -15.57
N THR A 138 -12.11 -14.16 -15.35
CA THR A 138 -12.95 -13.18 -16.03
C THR A 138 -12.68 -13.17 -17.53
N GLN A 139 -13.74 -13.31 -18.33
CA GLN A 139 -13.71 -13.25 -19.79
C GLN A 139 -13.75 -11.79 -20.28
N GLU A 140 -13.44 -11.56 -21.57
CA GLU A 140 -13.26 -10.21 -22.13
C GLU A 140 -14.45 -9.25 -21.87
N ASP A 141 -15.69 -9.74 -21.96
CA ASP A 141 -16.89 -8.89 -21.78
C ASP A 141 -17.11 -8.45 -20.32
N ASP A 142 -16.72 -9.27 -19.34
CA ASP A 142 -16.88 -8.99 -17.90
C ASP A 142 -15.65 -8.30 -17.28
N PHE A 143 -14.56 -8.17 -18.06
CA PHE A 143 -13.28 -7.64 -17.56
C PHE A 143 -13.34 -6.14 -17.28
N TYR A 144 -14.12 -5.38 -18.05
CA TYR A 144 -14.32 -3.96 -17.79
C TYR A 144 -15.01 -3.75 -16.43
N ASP A 145 -16.06 -4.51 -16.13
CA ASP A 145 -16.79 -4.42 -14.86
C ASP A 145 -15.90 -4.84 -13.68
N TRP A 146 -15.11 -5.91 -13.85
CA TRP A 146 -14.13 -6.32 -12.85
C TRP A 146 -13.12 -5.21 -12.52
N ILE A 147 -12.67 -4.46 -13.54
CA ILE A 147 -11.82 -3.29 -13.35
C ILE A 147 -12.60 -2.23 -12.58
N GLN A 148 -13.78 -1.83 -13.05
CA GLN A 148 -14.53 -0.70 -12.49
C GLN A 148 -15.01 -0.89 -11.06
N GLU A 149 -15.26 -2.12 -10.62
CA GLU A 149 -15.68 -2.40 -9.24
C GLU A 149 -14.73 -1.82 -8.18
N TYR A 150 -13.43 -1.68 -8.51
CA TYR A 150 -12.41 -1.06 -7.63
C TYR A 150 -11.45 -0.13 -8.36
N ASN A 151 -11.83 0.38 -9.53
CA ASN A 151 -11.07 1.38 -10.28
C ASN A 151 -11.74 2.73 -10.05
N TYR A 152 -11.28 3.42 -9.01
CA TYR A 152 -11.78 4.76 -8.68
C TYR A 152 -10.98 5.87 -9.37
N ASP A 153 -10.26 5.56 -10.47
CA ASP A 153 -9.54 6.51 -11.33
C ASP A 153 -10.46 7.53 -12.04
N TYR A 154 -11.76 7.58 -11.70
CA TYR A 154 -12.68 8.59 -12.20
C TYR A 154 -12.76 9.76 -11.23
N PHE A 155 -11.84 10.71 -11.36
CA PHE A 155 -12.14 12.14 -11.54
C PHE A 155 -11.00 12.87 -12.25
#